data_AF-A0A6H1TZ55-F1
#
_entry.id   AF-A0A6H1TZ55-F1
#
_cell.length_a   1.000
_cell.length_b   1.000
_cell.length_c   1.000
_cell.angle_alpha   90.00
_cell.angle_beta   90.00
_cell.angle_gamma   90.00
#
_symmetry.space_group_name_H-M   'P 1'
#
loop_
_entity.id
_entity.type
_entity.pdbx_description
1 polymer ?
#
loop_
_entity_poly.entity_id
_entity_poly.type
_entity_poly.pdbx_seq_one_letter_code
_entity_poly.pdbx_strand_id
1 'polypeptide(L)' 'MKTELTRQVARQNIEDSIEKVVAKMYESGKSFKTIAEYILLPEETVKAAYERYCQESL' A
#
# COMPACT_ATOMS: atom_id res chain seq x y z
N MET A 1 20.76 5.64 -17.73
CA MET A 1 20.52 4.24 -17.32
C MET A 1 20.47 4.03 -15.81
N LYS A 2 21.48 4.41 -15.00
CA LYS A 2 21.43 4.16 -13.52
C LYS A 2 20.25 4.85 -12.80
N THR A 3 19.87 6.06 -13.21
CA THR A 3 18.82 6.86 -12.56
C THR A 3 17.42 6.27 -12.69
N GLU A 4 17.15 5.52 -13.76
CA GLU A 4 15.83 4.94 -14.05
C GLU A 4 15.58 3.69 -13.21
N LEU A 5 16.60 2.85 -13.08
CA LEU A 5 16.58 1.69 -12.20
C LEU A 5 16.36 2.09 -10.73
N THR A 6 17.04 3.14 -10.27
CA THR A 6 16.86 3.64 -8.89
C THR A 6 15.45 4.16 -8.65
N ARG A 7 14.82 4.81 -9.65
CA ARG A 7 13.43 5.28 -9.54
C ARG A 7 12.44 4.12 -9.50
N GLN A 8 12.65 3.07 -10.28
CA GLN A 8 11.81 1.87 -10.26
C GLN A 8 11.88 1.18 -8.90
N VAL A 9 13.08 0.97 -8.35
CA VAL A 9 13.27 0.35 -7.02
C VAL A 9 12.62 1.20 -5.93
N ALA A 10 12.81 2.52 -5.96
CA ALA A 10 12.18 3.41 -4.99
C ALA A 10 10.65 3.35 -5.05
N ARG A 11 10.08 3.29 -6.27
CA ARG A 11 8.64 3.15 -6.47
C ARG A 11 8.11 1.85 -5.88
N GLN A 12 8.76 0.72 -6.19
CA GLN A 12 8.38 -0.59 -5.66
C GLN A 12 8.39 -0.57 -4.12
N ASN A 13 9.46 -0.07 -3.51
CA ASN A 13 9.57 0.00 -2.05
C ASN A 13 8.45 0.83 -1.40
N ILE A 14 8.00 1.90 -2.07
CA ILE A 14 6.87 2.72 -1.59
C ILE A 14 5.57 1.93 -1.70
N GLU A 15 5.33 1.27 -2.83
CA GLU A 15 4.13 0.46 -3.06
C GLU A 15 4.04 -0.68 -2.02
N ASP A 16 5.11 -1.45 -1.82
CA ASP A 16 5.18 -2.51 -0.81
C ASP A 16 4.96 -1.99 0.63
N SER A 17 5.44 -0.78 0.91
CA SER A 17 5.28 -0.15 2.23
C SER A 17 3.83 0.26 2.48
N ILE A 18 3.16 0.80 1.46
CA ILE A 18 1.74 1.17 1.55
C ILE A 18 0.92 -0.09 1.83
N GLU A 19 1.16 -1.18 1.11
CA GLU A 19 0.44 -2.45 1.28
C GLU A 19 0.54 -2.99 2.70
N LYS A 20 1.76 -3.03 3.27
CA LYS A 20 1.99 -3.47 4.66
C LYS A 20 1.30 -2.57 5.69
N VAL A 21 1.33 -1.25 5.49
CA VAL A 21 0.66 -0.29 6.39
C VAL A 21 -0.85 -0.49 6.34
N VAL A 22 -1.42 -0.58 5.14
CA VAL A 22 -2.87 -0.79 4.94
C VAL A 22 -3.30 -2.10 5.59
N ALA A 23 -2.60 -3.20 5.34
CA ALA A 23 -2.90 -4.50 5.91
C ALA A 23 -2.91 -4.47 7.44
N LYS A 24 -1.85 -3.95 8.06
CA LYS A 24 -1.73 -3.87 9.52
C LYS A 24 -2.82 -3.03 10.16
N MET A 25 -3.19 -1.91 9.54
CA MET A 25 -4.27 -1.05 10.05
C MET A 25 -5.64 -1.73 9.90
N TYR A 26 -5.87 -2.41 8.79
CA TYR A 26 -7.11 -3.15 8.55
C TYR A 26 -7.27 -4.33 9.53
N GLU A 27 -6.21 -5.11 9.73
CA GLU A 27 -6.13 -6.18 10.74
C GLU A 27 -6.36 -5.67 12.17
N SER A 28 -6.00 -4.41 12.44
CA SER A 28 -6.30 -3.72 13.71
C SER A 28 -7.75 -3.20 13.81
N GLY A 29 -8.61 -3.56 12.86
CA GLY A 29 -10.04 -3.22 12.83
C GLY A 29 -10.36 -1.84 12.26
N LYS A 30 -9.41 -1.17 11.59
CA LYS A 30 -9.67 0.12 10.94
C LYS A 30 -10.39 -0.08 9.60
N SER A 31 -11.38 0.78 9.32
CA SER A 31 -12.04 0.81 8.01
C SER A 31 -11.11 1.37 6.93
N PHE A 32 -11.33 0.98 5.66
CA PHE A 32 -10.58 1.54 4.53
C PHE A 32 -10.67 3.07 4.45
N LYS A 33 -11.83 3.64 4.77
CA LYS A 33 -12.03 5.09 4.84
C LYS A 33 -11.08 5.75 5.85
N THR A 34 -10.99 5.20 7.06
CA THR A 34 -10.09 5.71 8.11
C THR A 34 -8.62 5.61 7.70
N ILE A 35 -8.25 4.50 7.05
CA ILE A 35 -6.89 4.30 6.56
C ILE A 35 -6.57 5.32 5.46
N ALA A 36 -7.48 5.52 4.51
CA ALA A 36 -7.38 6.48 3.42
C ALA A 36 -7.16 7.91 3.91
N GLU A 37 -7.92 8.33 4.92
CA GLU A 37 -7.75 9.63 5.60
C GLU A 37 -6.39 9.74 6.30
N TYR A 38 -5.88 8.65 6.89
CA TYR A 38 -4.60 8.65 7.61
C TYR A 38 -3.38 8.73 6.68
N ILE A 39 -3.38 7.96 5.58
CA ILE A 39 -2.25 7.92 4.63
C ILE A 39 -2.40 8.89 3.46
N LEU A 40 -3.48 9.70 3.47
CA LEU A 40 -3.78 10.72 2.46
C LEU A 40 -3.85 10.15 1.03
N LEU A 41 -4.50 8.99 0.88
CA LEU A 41 -4.75 8.34 -0.40
C LEU A 41 -6.25 8.15 -0.63
N PRO A 42 -6.70 8.04 -1.89
CA PRO A 42 -8.07 7.66 -2.18
C PRO A 42 -8.42 6.29 -1.60
N GLU A 43 -9.65 6.13 -1.11
CA GLU A 43 -10.10 4.85 -0.51
C GLU A 43 -9.98 3.67 -1.48
N GLU A 44 -10.20 3.89 -2.79
CA GLU A 44 -10.01 2.84 -3.81
C GLU A 44 -8.55 2.39 -3.93
N THR A 45 -7.60 3.33 -3.80
CA THR A 45 -6.17 3.00 -3.79
C THR A 45 -5.81 2.16 -2.57
N VAL A 46 -6.41 2.45 -1.41
CA VAL A 46 -6.24 1.66 -0.19
C VAL A 46 -6.80 0.24 -0.36
N LYS A 47 -8.00 0.11 -0.92
CA LYS A 47 -8.60 -1.21 -1.21
C LYS A 47 -7.72 -2.04 -2.14
N ALA A 48 -7.27 -1.45 -3.25
CA ALA A 48 -6.40 -2.12 -4.20
C ALA A 48 -5.06 -2.54 -3.58
N ALA A 49 -4.49 -1.74 -2.67
CA ALA A 49 -3.28 -2.09 -1.93
C ALA A 49 -3.51 -3.29 -1.00
N TYR A 50 -4.64 -3.32 -0.29
CA TYR A 50 -4.99 -4.46 0.55
C TYR A 50 -5.21 -5.74 -0.26
N GLU A 51 -5.90 -5.64 -1.40
CA GLU A 51 -6.13 -6.77 -2.30
C GLU A 51 -4.82 -7.37 -2.83
N ARG A 52 -3.85 -6.54 -3.22
CA ARG A 52 -2.52 -7.00 -3.64
C ARG A 52 -1.78 -7.71 -2.52
N TYR A 53 -1.78 -7.13 -1.31
CA TYR A 53 -1.20 -7.78 -0.13
C TYR A 53 -1.80 -9.18 0.15
N CYS A 54 -3.12 -9.33 -0.01
CA CYS A 54 -3.79 -10.62 0.16
C CYS A 54 -3.42 -11.63 -0.93
N GLN A 55 -3.20 -11.20 -2.17
CA GLN A 55 -2.78 -12.07 -3.28
C GLN A 55 -1.34 -12.57 -3.12
N GLU A 56 -0.45 -11.76 -2.56
CA GLU A 56 0.95 -12.14 -2.30
C GLU A 56 1.13 -13.06 -1.08
N SER A 57 0.12 -13.13 -0.21
CA SER A 57 0.13 -13.96 1.00
C SER A 57 -0.41 -15.39 0.78
N LEU A 58 -0.74 -15.76 -0.46
CA LEU A 58 -1.25 -17.07 -0.91
C LEU A 58 -0.16 -17.87 -1.64
#